data_AF-A0A7V3BX79-F1
#
_entry.id   AF-A0A7V3BX79-F1
#
_cell.length_a   1.000
_cell.length_b   1.000
_cell.length_c   1.000
_cell.angle_alpha   90.00
_cell.angle_beta   90.00
_cell.angle_gamma   90.00
#
_symmetry.space_group_name_H-M   'P 1'
#
loop_
_entity.id
_entity.type
_entity.pdbx_description
1 polymer ?
#
loop_
_entity_poly.entity_id
_entity_poly.type
_entity_poly.pdbx_seq_one_letter_code
_entity_poly.pdbx_strand_id
1 'polypeptide(L)'
;MIRALLDQGLREEDLATSHLSLYPRYASSGMNVVGYTAENQVTVTVGDLGRIGRLIDRAVEAGANLTSGITFRLSGENEAADAALADAVADARDKAELLAAAGGASLGEVISIVEAGSPTPPPVYYDYAVAEAAGAPPVLPPELETRVSVTVTWTLR
;
A
#
# COMPACT_ATOMS: atom_id res chain seq x y z
N MET A 1 -3.89 -3.09 23.94
CA MET A 1 -3.43 -2.65 22.61
C MET A 1 -4.39 -1.67 21.93
N ILE A 2 -5.55 -2.06 21.37
CA ILE A 2 -6.48 -1.13 20.65
C ILE A 2 -6.76 0.17 21.42
N ARG A 3 -7.15 0.07 22.70
CA ARG A 3 -7.41 1.26 23.53
C ARG A 3 -6.18 2.18 23.68
N ALA A 4 -4.99 1.59 23.83
CA ALA A 4 -3.76 2.37 23.94
C ALA A 4 -3.44 3.14 22.65
N LEU A 5 -3.81 2.59 21.48
CA LEU A 5 -3.67 3.25 20.18
C LEU A 5 -4.70 4.39 20.01
N LEU A 6 -5.94 4.19 20.44
CA LEU A 6 -6.96 5.23 20.48
C LEU A 6 -6.55 6.40 21.42
N ASP A 7 -5.96 6.09 22.57
CA ASP A 7 -5.45 7.09 23.52
C ASP A 7 -4.27 7.91 22.94
N GLN A 8 -3.61 7.43 21.89
CA GLN A 8 -2.60 8.20 21.14
C GLN A 8 -3.22 9.11 20.07
N GLY A 9 -4.55 9.18 19.97
CA GLY A 9 -5.27 10.01 19.00
C GLY A 9 -5.38 9.38 17.62
N LEU A 10 -5.42 8.04 17.54
CA LEU A 10 -5.92 7.33 16.36
C LEU A 10 -7.45 7.23 16.44
N ARG A 11 -8.11 7.21 15.29
CA ARG A 11 -9.57 7.04 15.21
C ARG A 11 -9.90 5.56 15.04
N GLU A 12 -11.15 5.20 15.33
CA GLU A 12 -11.60 3.82 15.13
C GLU A 12 -11.50 3.39 13.66
N GLU A 13 -11.74 4.31 12.72
CA GLU A 13 -11.58 4.06 11.28
C GLU A 13 -10.13 3.81 10.84
N ASP A 14 -9.16 4.21 11.65
CA ASP A 14 -7.73 3.97 11.39
C ASP A 14 -7.30 2.57 11.88
N LEU A 15 -8.20 1.80 12.51
CA LEU A 15 -7.94 0.50 13.12
C LEU A 15 -8.87 -0.57 12.53
N ALA A 16 -8.30 -1.65 12.01
CA ALA A 16 -9.07 -2.77 11.49
C ALA A 16 -8.50 -4.10 11.97
N THR A 17 -9.34 -4.96 12.54
CA THR A 17 -8.96 -6.37 12.78
C THR A 17 -8.91 -7.09 11.43
N SER A 18 -7.72 -7.41 10.97
CA SER A 18 -7.49 -8.09 9.70
C SER A 18 -7.50 -9.61 9.82
N HIS A 19 -7.23 -10.14 11.02
CA HIS A 19 -7.29 -11.57 11.28
C HIS A 19 -7.65 -11.85 12.74
N LEU A 20 -8.51 -12.84 12.98
CA LEU A 20 -8.79 -13.35 14.31
C LEU A 20 -8.97 -14.87 14.22
N SER A 21 -8.10 -15.60 14.92
CA SER A 21 -8.12 -17.06 14.97
C SER A 21 -7.92 -17.57 16.39
N LEU A 22 -8.46 -18.76 16.65
CA LEU A 22 -8.32 -19.44 17.93
C LEU A 22 -7.89 -20.89 17.67
N TYR A 23 -6.70 -21.24 18.14
CA TYR A 23 -6.11 -22.55 17.94
C TYR A 23 -6.12 -23.34 19.24
N PRO A 24 -6.68 -24.57 19.28
CA PRO A 24 -6.56 -25.42 20.44
C PRO A 24 -5.09 -25.82 20.65
N ARG A 25 -4.66 -25.78 21.91
CA ARG A 25 -3.38 -26.35 22.36
C ARG A 25 -3.66 -27.73 22.91
N TYR A 26 -2.99 -28.74 22.35
CA TYR A 26 -3.10 -30.13 22.79
C TYR A 26 -2.02 -30.50 23.79
N ALA A 27 -2.32 -31.44 24.68
CA ALA A 27 -1.34 -32.05 25.57
C ALA A 27 -0.26 -32.77 24.76
N SER A 28 0.97 -32.83 25.27
CA SER A 28 2.05 -33.60 24.63
C SER A 28 1.76 -35.11 24.58
N SER A 29 0.89 -35.62 25.45
CA SER A 29 0.57 -37.04 25.59
C SER A 29 -0.69 -37.50 24.83
N GLY A 30 -1.31 -36.66 24.00
CA GLY A 30 -2.49 -37.07 23.22
C GLY A 30 -3.36 -35.90 22.76
N MET A 31 -4.55 -36.21 22.23
CA MET A 31 -5.47 -35.22 21.63
C MET A 31 -6.31 -34.43 22.65
N ASN A 32 -5.95 -34.44 23.93
CA ASN A 32 -6.65 -33.67 24.94
C ASN A 32 -6.29 -32.19 24.80
N VAL A 33 -7.29 -31.33 24.64
CA VAL A 33 -7.11 -29.87 24.62
C VAL A 33 -6.77 -29.40 26.04
N VAL A 34 -5.63 -28.74 26.19
CA VAL A 34 -5.12 -28.19 27.47
C VAL A 34 -5.17 -26.65 27.51
N GLY A 35 -5.56 -26.02 26.41
CA GLY A 35 -5.73 -24.58 26.33
C GLY A 35 -6.03 -24.13 24.91
N TYR A 36 -6.00 -22.82 24.70
CA TYR A 36 -6.15 -22.22 23.39
C TYR A 36 -5.15 -21.08 23.22
N THR A 37 -4.68 -20.90 21.99
CA THR A 37 -3.91 -19.74 21.56
C THR A 37 -4.83 -18.89 20.70
N ALA A 38 -5.07 -17.64 21.11
CA ALA A 38 -5.74 -16.66 20.27
C ALA A 38 -4.70 -15.87 19.47
N GLU A 39 -4.93 -15.75 18.17
CA GLU A 39 -4.17 -14.88 17.28
C GLU A 39 -5.10 -13.75 16.82
N ASN A 40 -4.67 -12.51 17.02
CA ASN A 40 -5.41 -11.33 16.60
C ASN A 40 -4.45 -10.37 15.91
N GLN A 41 -4.69 -10.15 14.62
CA GLN A 41 -3.96 -9.19 13.81
C GLN A 41 -4.81 -7.95 13.61
N VAL A 42 -4.22 -6.80 13.97
CA VAL A 42 -4.83 -5.48 13.79
C VAL A 42 -3.96 -4.68 12.83
N THR A 43 -4.57 -4.24 11.74
CA THR A 43 -4.01 -3.28 10.80
C THR A 43 -4.27 -1.87 11.34
N VAL A 44 -3.20 -1.06 11.38
CA VAL A 44 -3.24 0.33 11.83
C VAL A 44 -2.82 1.23 10.67
N THR A 45 -3.71 2.12 10.24
CA THR A 45 -3.43 3.13 9.22
C THR A 45 -2.94 4.39 9.91
N VAL A 46 -1.78 4.91 9.49
CA VAL A 46 -1.18 6.12 10.09
C VAL A 46 -0.94 7.14 8.99
N GLY A 47 -1.61 8.29 9.07
CA GLY A 47 -1.45 9.38 8.10
C GLY A 47 -0.22 10.26 8.34
N ASP A 48 0.29 10.31 9.58
CA ASP A 48 1.46 11.12 9.95
C ASP A 48 2.64 10.20 10.30
N LEU A 49 3.61 10.14 9.38
CA LEU A 49 4.80 9.30 9.52
C LEU A 49 5.64 9.66 10.74
N GLY A 50 5.61 10.93 11.19
CA GLY A 50 6.34 11.38 12.38
C GLY A 50 5.84 10.74 13.69
N ARG A 51 4.63 10.15 13.67
CA ARG A 51 4.03 9.47 14.84
C ARG A 51 4.32 7.98 14.89
N ILE A 52 4.85 7.38 13.82
CA ILE A 52 5.00 5.92 13.70
C ILE A 52 5.82 5.33 14.85
N GLY A 53 6.99 5.89 15.15
CA GLY A 53 7.87 5.35 16.21
C GLY A 53 7.15 5.28 17.57
N ARG A 54 6.49 6.38 17.98
CA ARG A 54 5.71 6.42 19.22
C ARG A 54 4.55 5.42 19.21
N LEU A 55 3.86 5.26 18.09
CA LEU A 55 2.74 4.33 17.97
C LEU A 55 3.21 2.87 18.08
N ILE A 56 4.36 2.54 17.49
CA ILE A 56 5.00 1.23 17.64
C ILE A 56 5.35 0.97 19.10
N ASP A 57 6.04 1.91 19.77
CA ASP A 57 6.42 1.77 21.17
C ASP A 57 5.19 1.49 22.06
N ARG A 58 4.12 2.28 21.87
CA ARG A 58 2.86 2.08 22.61
C ARG A 58 2.16 0.77 22.28
N ALA A 59 2.22 0.31 21.03
CA ALA A 59 1.65 -0.97 20.65
C ALA A 59 2.38 -2.12 21.35
N VAL A 60 3.72 -2.09 21.35
CA VAL A 60 4.58 -3.09 21.98
C VAL A 60 4.40 -3.10 23.50
N GLU A 61 4.42 -1.94 24.15
CA GLU A 61 4.10 -1.82 25.59
C GLU A 61 2.73 -2.39 25.94
N ALA A 62 1.76 -2.27 25.02
CA ALA A 62 0.41 -2.78 25.19
C ALA A 62 0.24 -4.26 24.78
N GLY A 63 1.34 -4.97 24.52
CA GLY A 63 1.41 -6.41 24.26
C GLY A 63 1.39 -6.82 22.78
N ALA A 64 1.53 -5.87 21.84
CA ALA A 64 1.63 -6.20 20.42
C ALA A 64 2.97 -6.85 20.11
N ASN A 65 2.94 -7.84 19.22
CA ASN A 65 4.11 -8.37 18.53
C ASN A 65 3.96 -8.03 17.04
N LEU A 66 5.04 -7.54 16.41
CA LEU A 66 5.02 -7.23 14.98
C LEU A 66 5.43 -8.47 14.18
N THR A 67 4.49 -9.03 13.41
CA THR A 67 4.75 -10.18 12.53
C THR A 67 4.67 -9.84 11.04
N SER A 68 3.98 -8.75 10.65
CA SER A 68 3.67 -8.43 9.24
C SER A 68 4.29 -7.14 8.68
N GLY A 69 5.20 -6.49 9.41
CA GLY A 69 5.93 -5.33 8.90
C GLY A 69 5.10 -4.04 8.74
N ILE A 70 5.72 -3.04 8.10
CA ILE A 70 5.11 -1.74 7.79
C ILE A 70 4.96 -1.66 6.26
N THR A 71 3.76 -1.31 5.79
CA THR A 71 3.50 -1.06 4.37
C THR A 71 3.20 0.42 4.17
N PHE A 72 3.92 1.06 3.26
CA PHE A 72 3.67 2.44 2.86
C PHE A 72 2.71 2.50 1.68
N ARG A 73 1.81 3.47 1.70
CA ARG A 73 0.83 3.74 0.64
C ARG A 73 0.66 5.24 0.46
N LEU A 74 0.20 5.65 -0.71
CA LEU A 74 -0.14 7.04 -0.97
C LEU A 74 -1.55 7.33 -0.43
N SER A 75 -1.73 8.39 0.35
CA SER A 75 -3.03 8.72 0.96
C SER A 75 -4.10 9.16 -0.05
N GLY A 76 -3.70 9.40 -1.31
CA GLY A 76 -4.55 9.80 -2.42
C GLY A 76 -4.22 9.04 -3.70
N GLU A 77 -4.00 7.71 -3.60
CA GLU A 77 -3.71 6.84 -4.77
C GLU A 77 -4.64 7.13 -5.96
N ASN A 78 -5.92 7.42 -5.72
CA ASN A 78 -6.88 7.75 -6.77
C ASN A 78 -6.63 9.13 -7.43
N GLU A 79 -6.40 10.19 -6.66
CA GLU A 79 -6.16 11.53 -7.24
C GLU A 79 -4.83 11.58 -8.01
N ALA A 80 -3.80 10.92 -7.49
CA ALA A 80 -2.52 10.79 -8.17
C ALA A 80 -2.63 9.92 -9.43
N ALA A 81 -3.45 8.86 -9.38
CA ALA A 81 -3.74 8.05 -10.56
C ALA A 81 -4.53 8.84 -11.61
N ASP A 82 -5.53 9.62 -11.22
CA ASP A 82 -6.33 10.46 -12.13
C ASP A 82 -5.44 11.49 -12.84
N ALA A 83 -4.56 12.17 -12.10
CA ALA A 83 -3.59 13.10 -12.67
C ALA A 83 -2.63 12.38 -13.64
N ALA A 84 -2.09 11.22 -13.24
CA ALA A 84 -1.20 10.43 -14.08
C ALA A 84 -1.91 9.93 -15.36
N LEU A 85 -3.20 9.59 -15.29
CA LEU A 85 -3.98 9.16 -16.45
C LEU A 85 -4.20 10.32 -17.43
N ALA A 86 -4.50 11.52 -16.92
CA ALA A 86 -4.61 12.72 -17.76
C ALA A 86 -3.30 13.01 -18.50
N ASP A 87 -2.17 12.93 -17.79
CA ASP A 87 -0.85 13.11 -18.37
C ASP A 87 -0.51 12.02 -19.39
N ALA A 88 -0.86 10.76 -19.12
CA ALA A 88 -0.64 9.64 -20.02
C ALA A 88 -1.44 9.79 -21.33
N VAL A 89 -2.67 10.29 -21.27
CA VAL A 89 -3.48 10.58 -22.47
C VAL A 89 -2.88 11.74 -23.28
N ALA A 90 -2.38 12.78 -22.60
CA ALA A 90 -1.70 13.90 -23.27
C ALA A 90 -0.42 13.42 -23.98
N ASP A 91 0.45 12.67 -23.31
CA ASP A 91 1.67 12.09 -23.91
C ASP A 91 1.34 11.16 -25.09
N ALA A 92 0.29 10.33 -24.95
CA ALA A 92 -0.15 9.46 -26.03
C ALA A 92 -0.59 10.27 -27.27
N ARG A 93 -1.30 11.39 -27.05
CA ARG A 93 -1.71 12.30 -28.13
C ARG A 93 -0.50 12.93 -28.81
N ASP A 94 0.44 13.50 -28.05
CA ASP A 94 1.64 14.15 -28.59
C ASP A 94 2.46 13.19 -29.46
N LYS A 95 2.63 11.94 -28.99
CA LYS A 95 3.27 10.87 -29.76
C LYS A 95 2.49 10.52 -31.03
N ALA A 96 1.16 10.42 -30.95
CA ALA A 96 0.33 10.11 -32.11
C ALA A 96 0.35 11.23 -33.16
N GLU A 97 0.36 12.51 -32.76
CA GLU A 97 0.51 13.65 -33.66
C GLU A 97 1.87 13.62 -34.38
N LEU A 98 2.95 13.35 -33.64
CA LEU A 98 4.29 13.19 -34.21
C LEU A 98 4.35 12.04 -35.23
N LEU A 99 3.79 10.88 -34.89
CA LEU A 99 3.78 9.70 -35.76
C LEU A 99 2.93 9.90 -37.01
N ALA A 100 1.75 10.54 -36.88
CA ALA A 100 0.90 10.88 -38.01
C ALA A 100 1.62 11.81 -38.98
N ALA A 101 2.23 12.88 -38.46
CA ALA A 101 2.97 13.85 -39.28
C ALA A 101 4.16 13.20 -40.01
N ALA A 102 4.91 12.33 -39.34
CA ALA A 102 5.99 11.56 -39.96
C ALA A 102 5.49 10.61 -41.07
N GLY A 103 4.25 10.12 -40.94
CA GLY A 103 3.56 9.31 -41.95
C GLY A 103 2.89 10.11 -43.07
N GLY A 104 3.00 11.45 -43.08
CA GLY A 104 2.34 12.32 -44.07
C GLY A 104 0.84 12.45 -43.88
N ALA A 105 0.32 12.12 -42.70
CA ALA A 105 -1.07 12.26 -42.31
C ALA A 105 -1.20 13.23 -41.12
N SER A 106 -2.44 13.54 -40.74
CA SER A 106 -2.80 14.31 -39.56
C SER A 106 -3.60 13.45 -38.59
N LEU A 107 -3.50 13.74 -37.29
CA LEU A 107 -4.21 12.99 -36.27
C LEU A 107 -5.70 13.32 -36.32
N GLY A 108 -6.53 12.27 -36.37
CA GLY A 108 -7.99 12.36 -36.40
C GLY A 108 -8.64 12.16 -35.03
N GLU A 109 -9.90 11.75 -35.05
CA GLU A 109 -10.70 11.49 -33.85
C GLU A 109 -10.26 10.21 -33.13
N VAL A 110 -10.46 10.20 -31.81
CA VAL A 110 -10.25 9.04 -30.94
C VAL A 110 -11.30 7.97 -31.27
N ILE A 111 -10.85 6.76 -31.52
CA ILE A 111 -11.68 5.57 -31.74
C ILE A 111 -11.88 4.80 -30.43
N SER A 112 -10.80 4.64 -29.66
CA SER A 112 -10.83 3.92 -28.39
C SER A 112 -9.74 4.40 -27.44
N ILE A 113 -10.04 4.34 -26.14
CA ILE A 113 -9.09 4.52 -25.05
C ILE A 113 -9.23 3.29 -24.15
N VAL A 114 -8.10 2.64 -23.88
CA VAL A 114 -8.02 1.50 -22.96
C VAL A 114 -6.95 1.82 -21.94
N GLU A 115 -7.33 1.88 -20.66
CA GLU A 115 -6.38 1.85 -19.56
C GLU A 115 -5.75 0.46 -19.51
N ALA A 116 -4.45 0.38 -19.75
CA ALA A 116 -3.70 -0.83 -19.51
C ALA A 116 -3.38 -0.85 -18.02
N GLY A 117 -3.95 -1.82 -17.30
CA GLY A 117 -3.83 -1.91 -15.84
C GLY A 117 -2.41 -1.67 -15.36
N SER A 118 -2.27 -0.74 -14.42
CA SER A 118 -1.03 -0.41 -13.75
C SER A 118 -0.38 -1.69 -13.20
N PRO A 119 0.90 -1.99 -13.49
CA PRO A 119 1.62 -2.97 -12.70
C PRO A 119 1.66 -2.43 -11.27
N THR A 120 0.84 -2.99 -10.37
CA THR A 120 0.91 -2.64 -8.95
C THR A 120 2.35 -2.85 -8.51
N PRO A 121 3.07 -1.81 -8.05
CA PRO A 121 4.43 -1.97 -7.59
C PRO A 121 4.44 -3.07 -6.52
N PRO A 122 5.37 -4.05 -6.59
CA PRO A 122 5.46 -5.04 -5.54
C PRO A 122 5.72 -4.31 -4.21
N PRO A 123 5.06 -4.71 -3.11
CA PRO A 123 5.31 -4.12 -1.80
C PRO A 123 6.80 -4.20 -1.48
N VAL A 124 7.41 -3.06 -1.14
CA VAL A 124 8.80 -2.99 -0.70
C VAL A 124 8.83 -3.43 0.76
N TYR A 125 9.43 -4.60 1.02
CA TYR A 125 9.63 -5.10 2.38
C TYR A 125 10.99 -4.65 2.92
N TYR A 126 11.01 -4.01 4.08
CA TYR A 126 12.24 -3.77 4.84
C TYR A 126 12.60 -5.01 5.66
N ASP A 127 13.88 -5.41 5.66
CA ASP A 127 14.38 -6.45 6.56
C ASP A 127 14.69 -5.84 7.94
N TYR A 128 13.84 -6.16 8.91
CA TYR A 128 13.89 -5.64 10.27
C TYR A 128 15.07 -6.19 11.08
N ALA A 129 15.75 -7.25 10.61
CA ALA A 129 16.92 -7.82 11.30
C ALA A 129 18.12 -6.84 11.38
N VAL A 130 18.17 -5.84 10.50
CA VAL A 130 19.22 -4.80 10.49
C VAL A 130 18.88 -3.63 11.42
N ALA A 131 17.60 -3.45 11.77
CA ALA A 131 17.08 -2.32 12.55
C ALA A 131 17.27 -2.46 14.07
N GLU A 132 17.36 -3.69 14.59
CA GLU A 132 17.40 -3.97 16.03
C GLU A 132 18.70 -3.51 16.72
N ALA A 133 19.78 -3.29 15.96
CA ALA A 133 21.09 -2.94 16.49
C ALA A 133 21.26 -1.45 16.88
N ALA A 134 20.32 -0.56 16.53
CA ALA A 134 20.52 0.90 16.63
C ALA A 134 19.58 1.64 17.60
N GLY A 135 18.59 0.97 18.20
CA GLY A 135 17.46 1.66 18.83
C GLY A 135 16.52 2.23 17.77
N ALA A 136 15.20 2.12 18.01
CA ALA A 136 14.10 2.38 17.07
C ALA A 136 14.48 3.24 15.86
N PRO A 137 14.84 2.64 14.72
CA PRO A 137 15.31 3.41 13.59
C PRO A 137 14.18 4.28 13.03
N PRO A 138 14.51 5.49 12.54
CA PRO A 138 13.53 6.34 11.87
C PRO A 138 12.94 5.58 10.69
N VAL A 139 11.61 5.43 10.71
CA VAL A 139 10.84 4.85 9.62
C VAL A 139 10.88 5.84 8.45
N LEU A 140 11.77 5.59 7.49
CA LEU A 140 11.89 6.40 6.28
C LEU A 140 11.00 5.80 5.19
N PRO A 141 10.00 6.54 4.67
CA PRO A 141 9.19 6.07 3.56
C PRO A 141 10.06 5.97 2.29
N PRO A 142 9.87 4.95 1.45
CA PRO A 142 10.45 4.95 0.11
C PRO A 142 9.76 6.01 -0.77
N GLU A 143 10.41 6.43 -1.85
CA GLU A 143 9.72 7.10 -2.94
C GLU A 143 8.72 6.11 -3.56
N LEU A 144 7.43 6.47 -3.54
CA LEU A 144 6.37 5.69 -4.15
C LEU A 144 6.05 6.29 -5.52
N GLU A 145 6.25 5.51 -6.58
CA GLU A 145 5.86 5.90 -7.94
C GLU A 145 4.55 5.21 -8.33
N THR A 146 3.58 5.99 -8.82
CA THR A 146 2.40 5.47 -9.51
C THR A 146 2.69 5.45 -11.01
N ARG A 147 2.64 4.27 -11.63
CA ARG A 147 2.78 4.12 -13.09
C ARG A 147 1.45 3.72 -13.71
N VAL A 148 0.96 4.52 -14.65
CA VAL A 148 -0.22 4.21 -15.45
C VAL A 148 0.17 4.07 -16.92
N SER A 149 -0.62 3.32 -17.69
CA SER A 149 -0.41 3.15 -19.11
C SER A 149 -1.75 3.22 -19.83
N VAL A 150 -1.80 3.93 -20.95
CA VAL A 150 -3.01 4.04 -21.78
C VAL A 150 -2.68 3.64 -23.21
N THR A 151 -3.58 2.87 -23.81
CA THR A 151 -3.58 2.61 -25.25
C THR A 151 -4.72 3.40 -25.87
N VAL A 152 -4.39 4.30 -26.77
CA VAL A 152 -5.37 5.11 -27.48
C VAL A 152 -5.24 4.83 -28.97
N THR A 153 -6.38 4.65 -29.63
CA THR A 153 -6.45 4.44 -31.08
C THR A 153 -7.12 5.65 -31.72
N TRP A 154 -6.51 6.21 -32.77
CA TRP A 154 -7.06 7.34 -33.52
C TRP A 154 -7.30 6.98 -34.98
N THR A 155 -8.21 7.72 -35.60
CA THR A 155 -8.24 7.85 -37.06
C THR A 155 -7.08 8.71 -37.55
N LEU A 156 -6.71 8.56 -38.82
CA LEU A 156 -5.78 9.46 -39.52
C LEU A 156 -6.53 10.20 -40.64
N ARG A 157 -6.11 11.42 -40.93
CA ARG A 157 -6.67 12.29 -41.98
C ARG A 157 -5.59 12.78 -42.94
#